data_AF-D7GWF9-F1
#
_entry.id   AF-D7GWF9-F1
#
_cell.length_a   1.000
_cell.length_b   1.000
_cell.length_c   1.000
_cell.angle_alpha   90.00
_cell.angle_beta   90.00
_cell.angle_gamma   90.00
#
_symmetry.space_group_name_H-M   'P 1'
#
loop_
_entity.id
_entity.type
_entity.pdbx_description
1 polymer ?
#
loop_
_entity_poly.entity_id
_entity_poly.type
_entity_poly.pdbx_seq_one_letter_code
_entity_poly.pdbx_strand_id
1 'polypeptide(L)'
;MAYQTFYVITDWQNLPSQKTALNRTNLLHLENGVKEADIRIVQLDASKLSMEIANTLVKSVNVDTKTGVITVTKLNGAIETYDLDIERVVTNFDVTDEGVIILTLADGTEKSVDIAKFINTFKSSATIAFSMTDREVTARIIDGSVTMDKLDPTIQSEFRQYMIEAQNARDAALQYQKFAKRYTIGDSEFEGSETDNAKYYYEGTKQAAETTVTNAAAAARDAETATSQAAIATSKATNAAASANSAAADAQTASEKASTATSQATLASQKAQEAASSERTATTKAADALDSANDAKRYAVGGVVAEDAQDNAKYYYEQSQILKNQIDAAASLVVPQFFIDLETGALMSDKKAQGMRFWLEDGAFYGEVGSEEMEVTA
;
A
#
# COMPACT_ATOMS: atom_id res chain seq x y z
N MET A 1 -92.59 -82.42 112.55
CA MET A 1 -92.39 -82.87 113.94
C MET A 1 -91.64 -84.20 113.90
N ALA A 2 -90.56 -84.35 114.67
CA ALA A 2 -89.82 -85.61 114.73
C ALA A 2 -90.70 -86.71 115.34
N TYR A 3 -90.59 -87.93 114.81
CA TYR A 3 -91.26 -89.08 115.44
C TYR A 3 -90.66 -89.35 116.83
N GLN A 4 -91.51 -89.75 117.77
CA GLN A 4 -91.10 -90.19 119.11
C GLN A 4 -91.50 -91.65 119.30
N THR A 5 -90.73 -92.37 120.13
CA THR A 5 -91.11 -93.73 120.52
C THR A 5 -92.47 -93.69 121.20
N PHE A 6 -93.40 -94.48 120.69
CA PHE A 6 -94.77 -94.56 121.18
C PHE A 6 -95.05 -95.91 121.84
N TYR A 7 -94.35 -96.96 121.41
CA TYR A 7 -94.69 -98.32 121.81
C TYR A 7 -94.11 -98.70 123.17
N VAL A 8 -94.99 -99.13 124.08
CA VAL A 8 -94.64 -99.62 125.41
C VAL A 8 -95.03 -101.09 125.51
N ILE A 9 -94.09 -101.91 125.96
CA ILE A 9 -94.30 -103.36 126.14
C ILE A 9 -95.32 -103.59 127.27
N THR A 10 -96.28 -104.46 127.01
CA THR A 10 -97.23 -104.96 128.01
C THR A 10 -96.53 -105.94 128.94
N ASP A 11 -96.71 -105.79 130.27
CA ASP A 11 -96.20 -106.78 131.23
C ASP A 11 -97.03 -108.07 131.20
N TRP A 12 -96.74 -108.95 130.24
CA TRP A 12 -97.42 -110.24 130.11
C TRP A 12 -97.12 -111.16 131.29
N GLN A 13 -98.14 -111.84 131.78
CA GLN A 13 -98.11 -112.75 132.93
C GLN A 13 -98.75 -114.10 132.56
N ASN A 14 -98.12 -115.19 132.99
CA ASN A 14 -98.70 -116.54 132.88
C ASN A 14 -99.61 -116.82 134.09
N LEU A 15 -100.39 -117.92 134.03
CA LEU A 15 -101.21 -118.34 135.16
C LEU A 15 -100.38 -118.51 136.45
N PRO A 16 -100.98 -118.21 137.62
CA PRO A 16 -102.40 -117.95 137.84
C PRO A 16 -102.87 -116.49 137.64
N SER A 17 -102.04 -115.58 137.13
CA SER A 17 -102.45 -114.18 136.94
C SER A 17 -103.64 -114.04 135.98
N GLN A 18 -104.62 -113.22 136.35
CA GLN A 18 -105.76 -112.87 135.50
C GLN A 18 -105.57 -111.53 134.76
N LYS A 19 -104.40 -110.89 134.87
CA LYS A 19 -104.17 -109.55 134.30
C LYS A 19 -103.95 -109.56 132.79
N THR A 20 -103.47 -110.67 132.22
CA THR A 20 -103.13 -110.82 130.80
C THR A 20 -103.38 -112.25 130.32
N ALA A 21 -103.41 -112.48 129.01
CA ALA A 21 -103.52 -113.83 128.45
C ALA A 21 -102.30 -114.72 128.78
N LEU A 22 -102.48 -116.05 128.79
CA LEU A 22 -101.35 -116.99 128.84
C LEU A 22 -100.44 -116.83 127.62
N ASN A 23 -99.14 -117.12 127.79
CA ASN A 23 -98.07 -117.12 126.79
C ASN A 23 -97.16 -115.88 126.82
N ARG A 24 -96.65 -115.55 128.03
CA ARG A 24 -95.71 -114.45 128.28
C ARG A 24 -94.53 -114.43 127.30
N THR A 25 -93.89 -115.57 127.05
CA THR A 25 -92.65 -115.62 126.27
C THR A 25 -92.85 -115.23 124.80
N ASN A 26 -93.86 -115.78 124.12
CA ASN A 26 -94.08 -115.49 122.69
C ASN A 26 -94.62 -114.07 122.48
N LEU A 27 -95.51 -113.60 123.36
CA LEU A 27 -96.06 -112.26 123.27
C LEU A 27 -95.00 -111.20 123.59
N LEU A 28 -94.15 -111.40 124.61
CA LEU A 28 -93.00 -110.52 124.84
C LEU A 28 -92.03 -110.48 123.66
N HIS A 29 -91.77 -111.60 122.98
CA HIS A 29 -90.91 -111.57 121.78
C HIS A 29 -91.51 -110.72 120.66
N LEU A 30 -92.81 -110.87 120.40
CA LEU A 30 -93.49 -110.09 119.37
C LEU A 30 -93.48 -108.59 119.73
N GLU A 31 -93.85 -108.25 120.97
CA GLU A 31 -93.86 -106.86 121.44
C GLU A 31 -92.46 -106.23 121.48
N ASN A 32 -91.43 -107.01 121.82
CA ASN A 32 -90.03 -106.54 121.69
C ASN A 32 -89.67 -106.23 120.24
N GLY A 33 -90.12 -107.05 119.28
CA GLY A 33 -89.94 -106.78 117.86
C GLY A 33 -90.64 -105.49 117.40
N VAL A 34 -91.86 -105.24 117.91
CA VAL A 34 -92.61 -104.00 117.64
C VAL A 34 -91.90 -102.79 118.25
N LYS A 35 -91.42 -102.89 119.50
CA LYS A 35 -90.64 -101.82 120.14
C LYS A 35 -89.38 -101.51 119.35
N GLU A 36 -88.69 -102.53 118.85
CA GLU A 36 -87.45 -102.34 118.10
C GLU A 36 -87.70 -101.77 116.70
N ALA A 37 -88.82 -102.12 116.06
CA ALA A 37 -89.26 -101.47 114.83
C ALA A 37 -89.58 -99.98 115.06
N ASP A 38 -90.27 -99.64 116.16
CA ASP A 38 -90.56 -98.25 116.55
C ASP A 38 -89.28 -97.44 116.76
N ILE A 39 -88.29 -97.99 117.48
CA ILE A 39 -86.97 -97.38 117.67
C ILE A 39 -86.26 -97.15 116.32
N ARG A 40 -86.25 -98.13 115.42
CA ARG A 40 -85.61 -98.00 114.10
C ARG A 40 -86.30 -96.98 113.20
N ILE A 41 -87.62 -96.83 113.28
CA ILE A 41 -88.37 -95.80 112.55
C ILE A 41 -87.95 -94.41 113.03
N VAL A 42 -87.84 -94.20 114.34
CA VAL A 42 -87.34 -92.94 114.91
C VAL A 42 -85.90 -92.67 114.47
N GLN A 43 -85.01 -93.68 114.49
CA GLN A 43 -83.64 -93.53 114.00
C GLN A 43 -83.55 -93.22 112.51
N LEU A 44 -84.39 -93.83 111.68
CA LEU A 44 -84.45 -93.59 110.25
C LEU A 44 -85.01 -92.20 109.93
N ASP A 45 -86.01 -91.73 110.68
CA ASP A 45 -86.50 -90.34 110.61
C ASP A 45 -85.44 -89.32 111.01
N ALA A 46 -84.64 -89.63 112.04
CA ALA A 46 -83.53 -88.78 112.47
C ALA A 46 -82.34 -88.79 111.49
N SER A 47 -82.13 -89.89 110.76
CA SER A 47 -80.99 -90.06 109.85
C SER A 47 -81.30 -89.74 108.38
N LYS A 48 -82.58 -89.63 108.00
CA LYS A 48 -82.95 -89.30 106.62
C LYS A 48 -82.57 -87.86 106.28
N LEU A 49 -82.19 -87.64 105.03
CA LEU A 49 -82.01 -86.29 104.51
C LEU A 49 -83.36 -85.58 104.50
N SER A 50 -83.44 -84.38 105.08
CA SER A 50 -84.67 -83.59 105.01
C SER A 50 -84.91 -83.15 103.57
N MET A 51 -86.18 -83.13 103.14
CA MET A 51 -86.55 -82.68 101.80
C MET A 51 -86.14 -81.22 101.55
N GLU A 52 -86.10 -80.41 102.61
CA GLU A 52 -85.64 -79.02 102.56
C GLU A 52 -84.15 -78.93 102.21
N ILE A 53 -83.29 -79.75 102.81
CA ILE A 53 -81.86 -79.79 102.48
C ILE A 53 -81.64 -80.48 101.13
N ALA A 54 -82.37 -81.56 100.82
CA ALA A 54 -82.27 -82.23 99.52
C ALA A 54 -82.56 -81.26 98.37
N ASN A 55 -83.55 -80.37 98.54
CA ASN A 55 -83.94 -79.37 97.54
C ASN A 55 -82.87 -78.30 97.27
N THR A 56 -81.91 -78.09 98.18
CA THR A 56 -80.81 -77.13 97.96
C THR A 56 -79.60 -77.74 97.26
N LEU A 57 -79.53 -79.08 97.16
CA LEU A 57 -78.45 -79.76 96.46
C LEU A 57 -78.52 -79.54 94.96
N VAL A 58 -77.34 -79.61 94.32
CA VAL A 58 -77.17 -79.39 92.88
C VAL A 58 -77.59 -80.63 92.10
N LYS A 59 -78.45 -80.43 91.10
CA LYS A 59 -78.84 -81.44 90.12
C LYS A 59 -77.86 -81.49 88.96
N SER A 60 -77.49 -80.33 88.42
CA SER A 60 -76.60 -80.21 87.26
C SER A 60 -75.91 -78.85 87.22
N VAL A 61 -74.74 -78.82 86.61
CA VAL A 61 -73.99 -77.60 86.28
C VAL A 61 -73.72 -77.61 84.77
N ASN A 62 -74.07 -76.53 84.09
CA ASN A 62 -73.76 -76.34 82.67
C ASN A 62 -72.95 -75.06 82.49
N VAL A 63 -71.94 -75.11 81.62
CA VAL A 63 -71.12 -73.94 81.27
C VAL A 63 -71.34 -73.63 79.80
N ASP A 64 -71.80 -72.42 79.49
CA ASP A 64 -71.78 -71.92 78.13
C ASP A 64 -70.38 -71.37 77.83
N THR A 65 -69.63 -72.06 76.96
CA THR A 65 -68.25 -71.71 76.64
C THR A 65 -68.12 -70.46 75.77
N LYS A 66 -69.22 -69.92 75.24
CA LYS A 66 -69.21 -68.68 74.45
C LYS A 66 -69.45 -67.45 75.32
N THR A 67 -70.39 -67.55 76.26
CA THR A 67 -70.77 -66.45 77.15
C THR A 67 -70.07 -66.51 78.51
N GLY A 68 -69.50 -67.65 78.89
CA GLY A 68 -68.89 -67.87 80.20
C GLY A 68 -69.89 -68.08 81.33
N VAL A 69 -71.20 -68.10 81.02
CA VAL A 69 -72.26 -68.24 82.02
C VAL A 69 -72.33 -69.68 82.52
N ILE A 70 -72.12 -69.84 83.83
CA ILE A 70 -72.34 -71.09 84.56
C ILE A 70 -73.77 -71.10 85.07
N THR A 71 -74.56 -72.09 84.65
CA THR A 71 -75.92 -72.33 85.13
C THR A 71 -75.95 -73.53 86.07
N VAL A 72 -76.32 -73.30 87.31
CA VAL A 72 -76.51 -74.33 88.34
C VAL A 72 -78.01 -74.55 88.52
N THR A 73 -78.46 -75.79 88.31
CA THR A 73 -79.85 -76.19 88.58
C THR A 73 -79.88 -77.01 89.86
N LYS A 74 -80.68 -76.58 90.84
CA LYS A 74 -80.91 -77.31 92.10
C LYS A 74 -81.96 -78.41 91.91
N LEU A 75 -82.01 -79.40 92.81
CA LEU A 75 -82.96 -80.52 92.71
C LEU A 75 -84.44 -80.08 92.74
N ASN A 76 -84.74 -78.94 93.38
CA ASN A 76 -86.08 -78.33 93.36
C ASN A 76 -86.42 -77.56 92.07
N GLY A 77 -85.48 -77.47 91.11
CA GLY A 77 -85.64 -76.74 89.86
C GLY A 77 -85.26 -75.26 89.92
N ALA A 78 -84.83 -74.73 91.07
CA ALA A 78 -84.28 -73.37 91.15
C ALA A 78 -82.98 -73.26 90.34
N ILE A 79 -82.78 -72.12 89.69
CA ILE A 79 -81.64 -71.84 88.82
C ILE A 79 -80.84 -70.68 89.40
N GLU A 80 -79.53 -70.88 89.53
CA GLU A 80 -78.55 -69.85 89.87
C GLU A 80 -77.54 -69.73 88.72
N THR A 81 -77.25 -68.50 88.30
CA THR A 81 -76.32 -68.22 87.21
C THR A 81 -75.16 -67.37 87.69
N TYR A 82 -73.94 -67.73 87.27
CA TYR A 82 -72.71 -66.97 87.52
C TYR A 82 -72.08 -66.61 86.19
N ASP A 83 -71.74 -65.34 86.00
CA ASP A 83 -71.06 -64.85 84.80
C ASP A 83 -69.55 -64.73 85.07
N LEU A 84 -68.74 -65.18 84.13
CA LEU A 84 -67.28 -65.14 84.20
C LEU A 84 -66.67 -64.00 83.36
N ASP A 85 -67.49 -63.20 82.66
CA ASP A 85 -67.04 -62.08 81.82
C ASP A 85 -65.97 -62.51 80.77
N ILE A 86 -65.99 -63.77 80.30
CA ILE A 86 -64.92 -64.32 79.42
C ILE A 86 -64.89 -63.61 78.06
N GLU A 87 -66.03 -63.09 77.60
CA GLU A 87 -66.18 -62.28 76.40
C GLU A 87 -65.36 -60.98 76.45
N ARG A 88 -64.84 -60.59 77.63
CA ARG A 88 -64.01 -59.39 77.79
C ARG A 88 -62.52 -59.68 77.73
N VAL A 89 -62.12 -60.94 77.77
CA VAL A 89 -60.71 -61.35 77.75
C VAL A 89 -60.19 -61.32 76.31
N VAL A 90 -59.13 -60.55 76.06
CA VAL A 90 -58.43 -60.53 74.76
C VAL A 90 -57.56 -61.77 74.65
N THR A 91 -57.74 -62.54 73.58
CA THR A 91 -56.98 -63.76 73.30
C THR A 91 -55.91 -63.55 72.23
N ASN A 92 -56.13 -62.60 71.31
CA ASN A 92 -55.17 -62.23 70.28
C ASN A 92 -55.17 -60.72 70.03
N PHE A 93 -54.03 -60.22 69.56
CA PHE A 93 -53.84 -58.82 69.17
C PHE A 93 -53.10 -58.79 67.83
N ASP A 94 -53.65 -58.04 66.87
CA ASP A 94 -53.03 -57.80 65.56
C ASP A 94 -53.05 -56.32 65.20
N VAL A 95 -52.16 -55.90 64.29
CA VAL A 95 -52.09 -54.53 63.77
C VAL A 95 -52.11 -54.59 62.24
N THR A 96 -53.09 -53.92 61.63
CA THR A 96 -53.17 -53.83 60.17
C THR A 96 -52.18 -52.81 59.60
N ASP A 97 -51.92 -52.90 58.30
CA ASP A 97 -51.05 -51.96 57.56
C ASP A 97 -51.58 -50.51 57.61
N GLU A 98 -52.89 -50.34 57.79
CA GLU A 98 -53.55 -49.05 57.95
C GLU A 98 -53.43 -48.48 59.38
N GLY A 99 -52.76 -49.17 60.30
CA GLY A 99 -52.60 -48.72 61.69
C GLY A 99 -53.86 -48.91 62.51
N VAL A 100 -54.61 -49.99 62.28
CA VAL A 100 -55.74 -50.38 63.13
C VAL A 100 -55.32 -51.57 63.99
N ILE A 101 -55.47 -51.43 65.31
CA ILE A 101 -55.32 -52.53 66.24
C ILE A 101 -56.62 -53.35 66.24
N ILE A 102 -56.52 -54.66 66.04
CA ILE A 102 -57.64 -55.60 66.14
C ILE A 102 -57.41 -56.48 67.38
N LEU A 103 -58.34 -56.41 68.34
CA LEU A 103 -58.37 -57.24 69.53
C LEU A 103 -59.40 -58.36 69.33
N THR A 104 -58.95 -59.61 69.28
CA THR A 104 -59.85 -60.76 69.28
C THR A 104 -60.15 -61.16 70.72
N LEU A 105 -61.43 -61.22 71.09
CA LEU A 105 -61.89 -61.61 72.43
C LEU A 105 -62.08 -63.13 72.52
N ALA A 106 -62.19 -63.68 73.73
CA ALA A 106 -62.29 -65.13 73.95
C ALA A 106 -63.61 -65.74 73.44
N ASP A 107 -64.66 -64.92 73.28
CA ASP A 107 -65.93 -65.31 72.66
C ASP A 107 -65.87 -65.34 71.12
N GLY A 108 -64.74 -64.91 70.54
CA GLY A 108 -64.51 -64.83 69.10
C GLY A 108 -64.94 -63.50 68.46
N THR A 109 -65.43 -62.52 69.23
CA THR A 109 -65.73 -61.18 68.71
C THR A 109 -64.47 -60.32 68.62
N GLU A 110 -64.51 -59.29 67.78
CA GLU A 110 -63.37 -58.38 67.56
C GLU A 110 -63.69 -56.95 67.97
N LYS A 111 -62.69 -56.26 68.53
CA LYS A 111 -62.72 -54.81 68.77
C LYS A 111 -61.59 -54.13 68.02
N SER A 112 -61.93 -53.11 67.24
CA SER A 112 -60.95 -52.33 66.49
C SER A 112 -60.66 -50.99 67.18
N VAL A 113 -59.38 -50.60 67.18
CA VAL A 113 -58.91 -49.29 67.63
C VAL A 113 -58.05 -48.69 66.53
N ASP A 114 -58.55 -47.64 65.90
CA ASP A 114 -57.81 -46.87 64.89
C ASP A 114 -56.74 -46.01 65.57
N ILE A 115 -55.47 -46.37 65.36
CA ILE A 115 -54.32 -45.58 65.82
C ILE A 115 -53.64 -44.83 64.67
N ALA A 116 -54.15 -44.94 63.43
CA ALA A 116 -53.59 -44.29 62.25
C ALA A 116 -53.50 -42.77 62.43
N LYS A 117 -54.47 -42.17 63.12
CA LYS A 117 -54.48 -40.74 63.46
C LYS A 117 -53.33 -40.31 64.37
N PHE A 118 -52.70 -41.23 65.07
CA PHE A 118 -51.52 -40.97 65.90
C PHE A 118 -50.20 -41.22 65.14
N ILE A 119 -50.27 -41.75 63.91
CA ILE A 119 -49.12 -41.98 63.03
C ILE A 119 -49.04 -40.82 62.03
N ASN A 120 -48.15 -39.85 62.27
CA ASN A 120 -47.87 -38.79 61.30
C ASN A 120 -47.03 -39.34 60.13
N THR A 121 -47.56 -39.26 58.91
CA THR A 121 -46.83 -39.66 57.69
C THR A 121 -46.31 -38.44 56.92
N PHE A 122 -45.00 -38.39 56.64
CA PHE A 122 -44.35 -37.32 55.87
C PHE A 122 -43.96 -37.85 54.49
N LYS A 123 -44.33 -37.12 53.43
CA LYS A 123 -44.02 -37.50 52.04
C LYS A 123 -43.01 -36.55 51.44
N SER A 124 -41.86 -37.08 51.02
CA SER A 124 -40.87 -36.34 50.23
C SER A 124 -41.44 -35.93 48.87
N SER A 125 -41.02 -34.77 48.38
CA SER A 125 -41.30 -34.25 47.05
C SER A 125 -40.03 -34.23 46.19
N ALA A 126 -40.14 -33.73 44.96
CA ALA A 126 -38.97 -33.50 44.10
C ALA A 126 -38.03 -32.39 44.64
N THR A 127 -38.52 -31.53 45.55
CA THR A 127 -37.75 -30.39 46.09
C THR A 127 -37.35 -30.57 47.55
N ILE A 128 -38.21 -31.21 48.35
CA ILE A 128 -38.00 -31.36 49.79
C ILE A 128 -37.98 -32.86 50.12
N ALA A 129 -36.89 -33.32 50.71
CA ALA A 129 -36.79 -34.65 51.28
C ALA A 129 -37.06 -34.60 52.79
N PHE A 130 -37.95 -35.46 53.26
CA PHE A 130 -38.17 -35.72 54.68
C PHE A 130 -37.42 -37.00 55.10
N SER A 131 -36.80 -36.96 56.28
CA SER A 131 -36.20 -38.12 56.94
C SER A 131 -36.57 -38.12 58.42
N MET A 132 -36.74 -39.31 59.00
CA MET A 132 -37.05 -39.47 60.43
C MET A 132 -35.95 -40.29 61.10
N THR A 133 -35.36 -39.75 62.17
CA THR A 133 -34.39 -40.47 63.03
C THR A 133 -34.78 -40.20 64.49
N ASP A 134 -34.85 -41.24 65.32
CA ASP A 134 -35.16 -41.11 66.76
C ASP A 134 -36.39 -40.23 67.10
N ARG A 135 -37.44 -40.31 66.27
CA ARG A 135 -38.68 -39.52 66.36
C ARG A 135 -38.54 -38.03 66.01
N GLU A 136 -37.41 -37.59 65.52
CA GLU A 136 -37.22 -36.25 64.94
C GLU A 136 -37.35 -36.31 63.42
N VAL A 137 -38.14 -35.38 62.86
CA VAL A 137 -38.34 -35.26 61.42
C VAL A 137 -37.52 -34.09 60.91
N THR A 138 -36.57 -34.38 60.04
CA THR A 138 -35.76 -33.37 59.35
C THR A 138 -36.25 -33.20 57.93
N ALA A 139 -36.35 -31.95 57.49
CA ALA A 139 -36.59 -31.59 56.09
C ALA A 139 -35.32 -30.98 55.51
N ARG A 140 -34.97 -31.38 54.29
CA ARG A 140 -33.88 -30.75 53.53
C ARG A 140 -34.30 -30.44 52.10
N ILE A 141 -33.72 -29.39 51.54
CA ILE A 141 -33.82 -29.10 50.11
C ILE A 141 -32.93 -30.10 49.36
N ILE A 142 -33.44 -30.65 48.26
CA ILE A 142 -32.68 -31.53 47.37
C ILE A 142 -31.80 -30.67 46.47
N ASP A 143 -30.51 -30.98 46.37
CA ASP A 143 -29.57 -30.20 45.56
C ASP A 143 -30.02 -30.15 44.09
N GLY A 144 -29.96 -28.97 43.49
CA GLY A 144 -30.40 -28.74 42.10
C GLY A 144 -31.93 -28.76 41.88
N SER A 145 -32.74 -28.98 42.91
CA SER A 145 -34.21 -29.03 42.77
C SER A 145 -34.90 -27.67 42.73
N VAL A 146 -34.19 -26.60 43.09
CA VAL A 146 -34.71 -25.22 43.06
C VAL A 146 -34.46 -24.63 41.68
N THR A 147 -35.54 -24.38 40.95
CA THR A 147 -35.54 -23.76 39.62
C THR A 147 -35.65 -22.24 39.70
N MET A 148 -35.30 -21.55 38.62
CA MET A 148 -35.29 -20.09 38.53
C MET A 148 -36.63 -19.43 38.93
N ASP A 149 -37.77 -20.05 38.62
CA ASP A 149 -39.12 -19.58 38.97
C ASP A 149 -39.42 -19.63 40.49
N LYS A 150 -38.63 -20.40 41.26
CA LYS A 150 -38.76 -20.50 42.72
C LYS A 150 -37.86 -19.51 43.48
N LEU A 151 -37.01 -18.77 42.78
CA LEU A 151 -36.13 -17.77 43.38
C LEU A 151 -36.88 -16.45 43.61
N ASP A 152 -36.35 -15.63 44.52
CA ASP A 152 -36.84 -14.27 44.75
C ASP A 152 -36.81 -13.44 43.43
N PRO A 153 -37.85 -12.63 43.14
CA PRO A 153 -37.91 -11.83 41.91
C PRO A 153 -36.69 -10.94 41.65
N THR A 154 -36.06 -10.41 42.71
CA THR A 154 -34.84 -9.59 42.59
C THR A 154 -33.66 -10.43 42.11
N ILE A 155 -33.44 -11.61 42.70
CA ILE A 155 -32.39 -12.55 42.27
C ILE A 155 -32.66 -13.01 40.82
N GLN A 156 -33.92 -13.27 40.48
CA GLN A 156 -34.27 -13.64 39.12
C GLN A 156 -33.93 -12.53 38.11
N SER A 157 -34.18 -11.27 38.47
CA SER A 157 -33.85 -10.12 37.63
C SER A 157 -32.34 -9.98 37.42
N GLU A 158 -31.56 -10.16 38.49
CA GLU A 158 -30.10 -10.08 38.45
C GLU A 158 -29.48 -11.15 37.54
N PHE A 159 -29.89 -12.42 37.69
CA PHE A 159 -29.42 -13.48 36.79
C PHE A 159 -29.81 -13.25 35.33
N ARG A 160 -31.01 -12.73 35.06
CA ARG A 160 -31.41 -12.35 33.69
C ARG A 160 -30.53 -11.22 33.15
N GLN A 161 -30.18 -10.24 33.98
CA GLN A 161 -29.26 -9.17 33.61
C GLN A 161 -27.86 -9.73 33.27
N TYR A 162 -27.31 -10.62 34.10
CA TYR A 162 -26.04 -11.28 33.80
C TYR A 162 -26.08 -12.11 32.51
N MET A 163 -27.20 -12.78 32.22
CA MET A 163 -27.38 -13.49 30.96
C MET A 163 -27.34 -12.53 29.76
N ILE A 164 -27.99 -11.37 29.86
CA ILE A 164 -27.99 -10.33 28.82
C ILE A 164 -26.57 -9.79 28.62
N GLU A 165 -25.87 -9.46 29.71
CA GLU A 165 -24.49 -8.97 29.66
C GLU A 165 -23.54 -9.99 29.03
N ALA A 166 -23.68 -11.27 29.36
CA ALA A 166 -22.91 -12.34 28.75
C ALA A 166 -23.21 -12.49 27.24
N GLN A 167 -24.48 -12.36 26.83
CA GLN A 167 -24.87 -12.37 25.42
C GLN A 167 -24.27 -11.17 24.67
N ASN A 168 -24.36 -9.97 25.25
CA ASN A 168 -23.78 -8.77 24.68
C ASN A 168 -22.25 -8.88 24.53
N ALA A 169 -21.57 -9.40 25.56
CA ALA A 169 -20.13 -9.63 25.52
C ALA A 169 -19.73 -10.65 24.43
N ARG A 170 -20.50 -11.73 24.30
CA ARG A 170 -20.32 -12.72 23.21
C ARG A 170 -20.48 -12.07 21.84
N ASP A 171 -21.53 -11.29 21.65
CA ASP A 171 -21.84 -10.68 20.35
C ASP A 171 -20.81 -9.60 19.98
N ALA A 172 -20.33 -8.83 20.96
CA ALA A 172 -19.22 -7.91 20.79
C ALA A 172 -17.92 -8.63 20.40
N ALA A 173 -17.59 -9.73 21.08
CA ALA A 173 -16.41 -10.54 20.73
C ALA A 173 -16.49 -11.09 19.30
N LEU A 174 -17.68 -11.55 18.87
CA LEU A 174 -17.91 -12.01 17.50
C LEU A 174 -17.73 -10.86 16.49
N GLN A 175 -18.22 -9.66 16.78
CA GLN A 175 -18.02 -8.48 15.94
C GLN A 175 -16.52 -8.12 15.81
N TYR A 176 -15.78 -8.12 16.93
CA TYR A 176 -14.34 -7.86 16.89
C TYR A 176 -13.58 -8.93 16.09
N GLN A 177 -13.96 -10.19 16.20
CA GLN A 177 -13.40 -11.27 15.38
C GLN A 177 -13.64 -11.02 13.89
N LYS A 178 -14.87 -10.65 13.50
CA LYS A 178 -15.21 -10.32 12.11
C LYS A 178 -14.39 -9.15 11.59
N PHE A 179 -14.25 -8.08 12.37
CA PHE A 179 -13.40 -6.95 12.00
C PHE A 179 -11.93 -7.33 11.86
N ALA A 180 -11.38 -8.10 12.80
CA ALA A 180 -10.01 -8.58 12.71
C ALA A 180 -9.79 -9.38 11.42
N LYS A 181 -10.67 -10.35 11.13
CA LYS A 181 -10.64 -11.14 9.88
C LYS A 181 -10.70 -10.25 8.64
N ARG A 182 -11.63 -9.31 8.60
CA ARG A 182 -11.79 -8.32 7.52
C ARG A 182 -10.48 -7.58 7.24
N TYR A 183 -9.78 -7.12 8.27
CA TYR A 183 -8.53 -6.36 8.10
C TYR A 183 -7.34 -7.23 7.72
N THR A 184 -7.32 -8.51 8.12
CA THR A 184 -6.15 -9.38 7.90
C THR A 184 -6.19 -10.18 6.61
N ILE A 185 -7.36 -10.69 6.22
CA ILE A 185 -7.49 -11.61 5.07
C ILE A 185 -8.70 -11.31 4.18
N GLY A 186 -9.52 -10.32 4.55
CA GLY A 186 -10.79 -10.03 3.90
C GLY A 186 -11.96 -10.84 4.44
N ASP A 187 -13.17 -10.33 4.21
CA ASP A 187 -14.42 -10.98 4.55
C ASP A 187 -15.54 -10.52 3.61
N SER A 188 -16.18 -11.48 2.92
CA SER A 188 -17.26 -11.23 1.96
C SER A 188 -18.56 -10.74 2.59
N GLU A 189 -18.70 -10.82 3.92
CA GLU A 189 -19.82 -10.19 4.62
C GLU A 189 -19.75 -8.65 4.59
N PHE A 190 -18.60 -8.06 4.25
CA PHE A 190 -18.39 -6.62 4.15
C PHE A 190 -18.08 -6.22 2.71
N GLU A 191 -18.99 -5.46 2.11
CA GLU A 191 -18.83 -4.94 0.74
C GLU A 191 -17.52 -4.16 0.59
N GLY A 192 -16.75 -4.48 -0.46
CA GLY A 192 -15.45 -3.87 -0.75
C GLY A 192 -14.32 -4.32 0.19
N SER A 193 -14.50 -5.41 0.94
CA SER A 193 -13.47 -6.01 1.79
C SER A 193 -13.33 -7.52 1.56
N GLU A 194 -13.71 -8.00 0.39
CA GLU A 194 -13.72 -9.42 0.02
C GLU A 194 -12.30 -10.01 -0.11
N THR A 195 -11.28 -9.15 -0.20
CA THR A 195 -9.88 -9.52 -0.37
C THR A 195 -9.04 -9.05 0.81
N ASP A 196 -7.85 -9.65 0.97
CA ASP A 196 -6.87 -9.26 1.97
C ASP A 196 -6.44 -7.80 1.74
N ASN A 197 -7.07 -6.88 2.46
CA ASN A 197 -6.84 -5.45 2.33
C ASN A 197 -5.38 -5.09 2.63
N ALA A 198 -4.77 -5.70 3.65
CA ALA A 198 -3.38 -5.44 4.01
C ALA A 198 -2.43 -5.84 2.87
N LYS A 199 -2.63 -7.03 2.30
CA LYS A 199 -1.86 -7.50 1.14
C LYS A 199 -2.13 -6.66 -0.10
N TYR A 200 -3.37 -6.29 -0.37
CA TYR A 200 -3.75 -5.48 -1.53
C TYR A 200 -3.02 -4.13 -1.54
N TYR A 201 -3.08 -3.38 -0.43
CA TYR A 201 -2.38 -2.10 -0.32
C TYR A 201 -0.85 -2.25 -0.33
N TYR A 202 -0.32 -3.31 0.30
CA TYR A 202 1.12 -3.60 0.27
C TYR A 202 1.64 -3.89 -1.15
N GLU A 203 0.99 -4.81 -1.87
CA GLU A 203 1.38 -5.17 -3.24
C GLU A 203 1.21 -3.97 -4.19
N GLY A 204 0.13 -3.19 -4.04
CA GLY A 204 -0.06 -1.97 -4.82
C GLY A 204 1.06 -0.94 -4.59
N THR A 205 1.46 -0.74 -3.34
CA THR A 205 2.57 0.17 -3.00
C THR A 205 3.91 -0.35 -3.53
N LYS A 206 4.15 -1.66 -3.41
CA LYS A 206 5.35 -2.31 -3.95
C LYS A 206 5.44 -2.18 -5.47
N GLN A 207 4.35 -2.44 -6.19
CA GLN A 207 4.31 -2.31 -7.64
C GLN A 207 4.48 -0.85 -8.10
N ALA A 208 3.89 0.11 -7.38
CA ALA A 208 4.10 1.53 -7.63
C ALA A 208 5.57 1.94 -7.40
N ALA A 209 6.22 1.40 -6.36
CA ALA A 209 7.64 1.63 -6.11
C ALA A 209 8.52 1.04 -7.22
N GLU A 210 8.27 -0.20 -7.65
CA GLU A 210 8.96 -0.84 -8.78
C GLU A 210 8.80 -0.04 -10.09
N THR A 211 7.60 0.45 -10.36
CA THR A 211 7.30 1.32 -11.50
C THR A 211 8.05 2.64 -11.40
N THR A 212 8.11 3.24 -10.21
CA THR A 212 8.84 4.50 -9.97
C THR A 212 10.34 4.32 -10.23
N VAL A 213 10.95 3.23 -9.76
CA VAL A 213 12.36 2.91 -10.03
C VAL A 213 12.60 2.72 -11.53
N THR A 214 11.71 2.01 -12.21
CA THR A 214 11.81 1.78 -13.67
C THR A 214 11.73 3.11 -14.44
N ASN A 215 10.78 3.98 -14.08
CA ASN A 215 10.62 5.30 -14.70
C ASN A 215 11.82 6.21 -14.43
N ALA A 216 12.38 6.19 -13.21
CA ALA A 216 13.59 6.94 -12.87
C ALA A 216 14.80 6.47 -13.69
N ALA A 217 14.96 5.16 -13.87
CA ALA A 217 16.02 4.60 -14.70
C ALA A 217 15.86 4.97 -16.18
N ALA A 218 14.62 4.98 -16.71
CA ALA A 218 14.34 5.44 -18.07
C ALA A 218 14.70 6.93 -18.23
N ALA A 219 14.25 7.79 -17.31
CA ALA A 219 14.56 9.21 -17.32
C ALA A 219 16.06 9.50 -17.25
N ALA A 220 16.82 8.71 -16.49
CA ALA A 220 18.29 8.82 -16.44
C ALA A 220 18.94 8.51 -17.81
N ARG A 221 18.50 7.45 -18.51
CA ARG A 221 18.98 7.13 -19.86
C ARG A 221 18.60 8.20 -20.88
N ASP A 222 17.42 8.77 -20.76
CA ASP A 222 16.98 9.87 -21.63
C ASP A 222 17.85 11.12 -21.40
N ALA A 223 18.22 11.43 -20.15
CA ALA A 223 19.12 12.52 -19.82
C ALA A 223 20.55 12.30 -20.36
N GLU A 224 21.08 11.08 -20.27
CA GLU A 224 22.37 10.70 -20.88
C GLU A 224 22.33 10.86 -22.41
N THR A 225 21.23 10.43 -23.03
CA THR A 225 21.01 10.57 -24.48
C THR A 225 20.95 12.04 -24.88
N ALA A 226 20.21 12.87 -24.14
CA ALA A 226 20.12 14.31 -24.37
C ALA A 226 21.49 15.00 -24.21
N THR A 227 22.26 14.62 -23.20
CA THR A 227 23.63 15.11 -22.99
C THR A 227 24.54 14.76 -24.16
N SER A 228 24.46 13.52 -24.64
CA SER A 228 25.21 13.07 -25.81
C SER A 228 24.83 13.83 -27.08
N GLN A 229 23.53 14.05 -27.31
CA GLN A 229 23.03 14.83 -28.44
C GLN A 229 23.46 16.30 -28.36
N ALA A 230 23.47 16.90 -27.17
CA ALA A 230 23.99 18.25 -26.97
C ALA A 230 25.48 18.34 -27.33
N ALA A 231 26.30 17.37 -26.90
CA ALA A 231 27.72 17.32 -27.26
C ALA A 231 27.95 17.19 -28.77
N ILE A 232 27.14 16.37 -29.46
CA ILE A 232 27.15 16.26 -30.92
C ILE A 232 26.77 17.59 -31.57
N ALA A 233 25.73 18.27 -31.07
CA ALA A 233 25.30 19.57 -31.59
C ALA A 233 26.39 20.64 -31.43
N THR A 234 27.04 20.70 -30.27
CA THR A 234 28.19 21.60 -30.02
C THR A 234 29.35 21.31 -30.98
N SER A 235 29.65 20.04 -31.22
CA SER A 235 30.70 19.64 -32.19
C SER A 235 30.35 20.07 -33.61
N LYS A 236 29.09 19.86 -34.03
CA LYS A 236 28.60 20.33 -35.34
C LYS A 236 28.67 21.84 -35.48
N ALA A 237 28.29 22.59 -34.44
CA ALA A 237 28.37 24.05 -34.45
C ALA A 237 29.83 24.53 -34.55
N THR A 238 30.74 23.89 -33.82
CA THR A 238 32.19 24.19 -33.88
C THR A 238 32.74 23.94 -35.28
N ASN A 239 32.40 22.81 -35.89
CA ASN A 239 32.82 22.49 -37.26
C ASN A 239 32.23 23.47 -38.27
N ALA A 240 30.96 23.85 -38.13
CA ALA A 240 30.33 24.85 -39.00
C ALA A 240 31.00 26.22 -38.88
N ALA A 241 31.36 26.65 -37.67
CA ALA A 241 32.09 27.89 -37.44
C ALA A 241 33.52 27.84 -38.06
N ALA A 242 34.22 26.72 -37.92
CA ALA A 242 35.53 26.53 -38.56
C ALA A 242 35.43 26.58 -40.09
N SER A 243 34.41 25.95 -40.67
CA SER A 243 34.13 26.02 -42.12
C SER A 243 33.79 27.44 -42.57
N ALA A 244 33.00 28.19 -41.80
CA ALA A 244 32.67 29.58 -42.11
C ALA A 244 33.92 30.48 -42.06
N ASN A 245 34.80 30.30 -41.07
CA ASN A 245 36.07 31.02 -40.98
C ASN A 245 37.00 30.70 -42.16
N SER A 246 37.05 29.44 -42.58
CA SER A 246 37.83 29.02 -43.76
C SER A 246 37.29 29.67 -45.04
N ALA A 247 35.97 29.66 -45.24
CA ALA A 247 35.33 30.31 -46.38
C ALA A 247 35.55 31.84 -46.38
N ALA A 248 35.56 32.49 -45.22
CA ALA A 248 35.87 33.91 -45.09
C ALA A 248 37.34 34.22 -45.45
N ALA A 249 38.28 33.37 -45.03
CA ALA A 249 39.69 33.48 -45.40
C ALA A 249 39.91 33.26 -46.91
N ASP A 250 39.21 32.31 -47.51
CA ASP A 250 39.22 32.08 -48.96
C ASP A 250 38.66 33.29 -49.72
N ALA A 251 37.57 33.89 -49.23
CA ALA A 251 36.99 35.10 -49.82
C ALA A 251 37.94 36.31 -49.74
N GLN A 252 38.63 36.49 -48.61
CA GLN A 252 39.65 37.53 -48.46
C GLN A 252 40.81 37.31 -49.43
N THR A 253 41.32 36.09 -49.52
CA THR A 253 42.38 35.71 -50.47
C THR A 253 41.95 35.97 -51.92
N ALA A 254 40.71 35.65 -52.28
CA ALA A 254 40.16 35.93 -53.60
C ALA A 254 40.06 37.45 -53.87
N SER A 255 39.68 38.25 -52.87
CA SER A 255 39.63 39.71 -52.96
C SER A 255 41.02 40.31 -53.20
N GLU A 256 42.04 39.88 -52.46
CA GLU A 256 43.43 40.33 -52.62
C GLU A 256 43.99 39.99 -54.01
N LYS A 257 43.70 38.77 -54.51
CA LYS A 257 44.05 38.37 -55.87
C LYS A 257 43.34 39.24 -56.91
N ALA A 258 42.06 39.56 -56.71
CA ALA A 258 41.31 40.45 -57.59
C ALA A 258 41.91 41.87 -57.61
N SER A 259 42.22 42.45 -56.45
CA SER A 259 42.89 43.76 -56.37
C SER A 259 44.25 43.75 -57.07
N THR A 260 45.04 42.70 -56.87
CA THR A 260 46.33 42.52 -57.56
C THR A 260 46.13 42.45 -59.08
N ALA A 261 45.16 41.68 -59.56
CA ALA A 261 44.83 41.60 -60.98
C ALA A 261 44.39 42.95 -61.55
N THR A 262 43.59 43.73 -60.81
CA THR A 262 43.22 45.10 -61.18
C THR A 262 44.44 46.01 -61.29
N SER A 263 45.33 46.01 -60.28
CA SER A 263 46.57 46.80 -60.33
C SER A 263 47.46 46.42 -61.51
N GLN A 264 47.60 45.11 -61.80
CA GLN A 264 48.35 44.61 -62.95
C GLN A 264 47.70 45.05 -64.27
N ALA A 265 46.37 45.04 -64.39
CA ALA A 265 45.67 45.54 -65.56
C ALA A 265 45.88 47.05 -65.77
N THR A 266 45.85 47.85 -64.70
CA THR A 266 46.18 49.29 -64.76
C THR A 266 47.62 49.51 -65.20
N LEU A 267 48.57 48.76 -64.65
CA LEU A 267 49.98 48.84 -65.03
C LEU A 267 50.18 48.48 -66.52
N ALA A 268 49.52 47.42 -66.99
CA ALA A 268 49.55 47.03 -68.40
C ALA A 268 48.98 48.15 -69.30
N SER A 269 47.90 48.81 -68.88
CA SER A 269 47.32 49.95 -69.61
C SER A 269 48.27 51.16 -69.66
N GLN A 270 48.92 51.51 -68.55
CA GLN A 270 49.94 52.57 -68.51
C GLN A 270 51.11 52.24 -69.44
N LYS A 271 51.63 51.01 -69.38
CA LYS A 271 52.71 50.55 -70.27
C LYS A 271 52.31 50.64 -71.74
N ALA A 272 51.06 50.34 -72.08
CA ALA A 272 50.54 50.52 -73.44
C ALA A 272 50.50 52.01 -73.85
N GLN A 273 50.10 52.92 -72.95
CA GLN A 273 50.10 54.37 -73.22
C GLN A 273 51.51 54.95 -73.35
N GLU A 274 52.46 54.50 -72.52
CA GLU A 274 53.89 54.84 -72.62
C GLU A 274 54.45 54.39 -73.97
N ALA A 275 54.17 53.16 -74.38
CA ALA A 275 54.58 52.63 -75.68
C ALA A 275 53.99 53.45 -76.84
N ALA A 276 52.70 53.77 -76.81
CA ALA A 276 52.04 54.60 -77.81
C ALA A 276 52.61 56.04 -77.85
N SER A 277 52.98 56.59 -76.69
CA SER A 277 53.63 57.91 -76.62
C SER A 277 55.03 57.85 -77.23
N SER A 278 55.79 56.79 -76.92
CA SER A 278 57.12 56.54 -77.49
C SER A 278 57.06 56.35 -79.01
N GLU A 279 56.04 55.68 -79.52
CA GLU A 279 55.77 55.55 -80.96
C GLU A 279 55.54 56.92 -81.63
N ARG A 280 54.70 57.78 -81.03
CA ARG A 280 54.49 59.15 -81.52
C ARG A 280 55.80 59.94 -81.53
N THR A 281 56.58 59.89 -80.44
CA THR A 281 57.88 60.57 -80.37
C THR A 281 58.84 60.07 -81.44
N ALA A 282 58.92 58.76 -81.67
CA ALA A 282 59.74 58.19 -82.73
C ALA A 282 59.27 58.66 -84.12
N THR A 283 57.95 58.71 -84.34
CA THR A 283 57.36 59.23 -85.59
C THR A 283 57.72 60.70 -85.81
N THR A 284 57.60 61.55 -84.79
CA THR A 284 58.00 62.96 -84.87
C THR A 284 59.49 63.10 -85.15
N LYS A 285 60.34 62.33 -84.45
CA LYS A 285 61.79 62.38 -84.71
C LYS A 285 62.17 61.92 -86.10
N ALA A 286 61.45 60.95 -86.66
CA ALA A 286 61.63 60.54 -88.04
C ALA A 286 61.23 61.66 -89.02
N ALA A 287 60.15 62.40 -88.74
CA ALA A 287 59.76 63.58 -89.51
C ALA A 287 60.80 64.72 -89.40
N ASP A 288 61.25 65.06 -88.19
CA ASP A 288 62.31 66.05 -87.96
C ASP A 288 63.60 65.70 -88.73
N ALA A 289 63.96 64.41 -88.75
CA ALA A 289 65.13 63.92 -89.47
C ALA A 289 64.95 64.03 -90.99
N LEU A 290 63.74 63.77 -91.51
CA LEU A 290 63.40 63.98 -92.91
C LEU A 290 63.47 65.47 -93.30
N ASP A 291 62.94 66.35 -92.46
CA ASP A 291 63.00 67.80 -92.67
C ASP A 291 64.45 68.31 -92.63
N SER A 292 65.25 67.84 -91.66
CA SER A 292 66.68 68.15 -91.59
C SER A 292 67.45 67.66 -92.82
N ALA A 293 67.10 66.49 -93.36
CA ALA A 293 67.67 65.98 -94.61
C ALA A 293 67.27 66.84 -95.81
N ASN A 294 66.02 67.33 -95.86
CA ASN A 294 65.55 68.26 -96.89
C ASN A 294 66.27 69.62 -96.81
N ASP A 295 66.49 70.16 -95.59
CA ASP A 295 67.26 71.39 -95.40
C ASP A 295 68.74 71.22 -95.75
N ALA A 296 69.37 70.11 -95.36
CA ALA A 296 70.73 69.80 -95.81
C ALA A 296 70.84 69.73 -97.34
N LYS A 297 69.80 69.18 -98.00
CA LYS A 297 69.70 69.17 -99.47
C LYS A 297 69.50 70.57 -100.06
N ARG A 298 68.70 71.44 -99.43
CA ARG A 298 68.59 72.87 -99.81
C ARG A 298 69.96 73.54 -99.83
N TYR A 299 70.71 73.43 -98.72
CA TYR A 299 72.01 74.09 -98.59
C TYR A 299 73.09 73.55 -99.52
N ALA A 300 72.99 72.29 -99.96
CA ALA A 300 74.00 71.66 -100.79
C ALA A 300 73.83 71.91 -102.30
N VAL A 301 72.60 71.99 -102.81
CA VAL A 301 72.35 71.97 -104.27
C VAL A 301 71.13 72.76 -104.76
N GLY A 302 70.33 73.38 -103.87
CA GLY A 302 69.09 74.08 -104.23
C GLY A 302 67.93 73.16 -104.71
N GLY A 303 66.73 73.71 -104.93
CA GLY A 303 65.62 73.00 -105.62
C GLY A 303 64.57 72.27 -104.76
N VAL A 304 64.31 72.68 -103.51
CA VAL A 304 63.27 72.06 -102.65
C VAL A 304 61.98 72.90 -102.55
N VAL A 305 62.03 74.20 -102.85
CA VAL A 305 60.86 75.10 -102.95
C VAL A 305 61.09 76.11 -104.07
N ALA A 306 60.01 76.55 -104.72
CA ALA A 306 60.05 77.28 -106.00
C ALA A 306 60.80 78.62 -105.97
N GLU A 307 61.01 79.18 -104.78
CA GLU A 307 61.61 80.51 -104.56
C GLU A 307 63.15 80.48 -104.46
N ASP A 308 63.78 79.29 -104.41
CA ASP A 308 65.23 79.13 -104.22
C ASP A 308 65.83 78.08 -105.18
N ALA A 309 65.91 78.47 -106.45
CA ALA A 309 66.19 77.58 -107.58
C ALA A 309 67.68 77.47 -107.97
N GLN A 310 68.62 78.10 -107.25
CA GLN A 310 70.05 78.09 -107.62
C GLN A 310 71.00 77.88 -106.43
N ASP A 311 72.12 77.20 -106.72
CA ASP A 311 73.20 76.83 -105.80
C ASP A 311 73.85 78.05 -105.12
N ASN A 312 73.47 78.24 -103.87
CA ASN A 312 73.85 79.36 -103.01
C ASN A 312 75.37 79.38 -102.76
N ALA A 313 76.02 78.21 -102.72
CA ALA A 313 77.46 78.10 -102.50
C ALA A 313 78.25 78.53 -103.73
N LYS A 314 77.72 78.27 -104.93
CA LYS A 314 78.32 78.70 -106.20
C LYS A 314 78.26 80.21 -106.41
N TYR A 315 77.15 80.86 -106.02
CA TYR A 315 76.97 82.32 -106.18
C TYR A 315 78.02 83.15 -105.41
N TYR A 316 78.34 82.78 -104.16
CA TYR A 316 79.33 83.49 -103.36
C TYR A 316 80.79 83.28 -103.83
N TYR A 317 81.09 82.13 -104.43
CA TYR A 317 82.40 81.87 -105.03
C TYR A 317 82.68 82.80 -106.23
N GLU A 318 81.67 83.03 -107.08
CA GLU A 318 81.82 83.89 -108.28
C GLU A 318 81.95 85.39 -107.92
N GLN A 319 81.25 85.86 -106.88
CA GLN A 319 81.39 87.24 -106.37
C GLN A 319 82.79 87.53 -105.81
N SER A 320 83.43 86.54 -105.20
CA SER A 320 84.78 86.68 -104.63
C SER A 320 85.86 86.87 -105.71
N GLN A 321 85.66 86.28 -106.89
CA GLN A 321 86.53 86.48 -108.06
C GLN A 321 86.41 87.88 -108.66
N ILE A 322 85.21 88.47 -108.65
CA ILE A 322 84.97 89.82 -109.17
C ILE A 322 85.66 90.87 -108.27
N LEU A 323 85.57 90.71 -106.94
CA LEU A 323 86.20 91.62 -105.98
C LEU A 323 87.73 91.62 -106.05
N LYS A 324 88.35 90.47 -106.38
CA LYS A 324 89.80 90.36 -106.57
C LYS A 324 90.29 91.23 -107.74
N ASN A 325 89.58 91.22 -108.86
CA ASN A 325 89.99 91.95 -110.06
C ASN A 325 89.86 93.48 -109.91
N GLN A 326 89.02 93.97 -109.01
CA GLN A 326 88.85 95.41 -108.74
C GLN A 326 89.96 95.99 -107.83
N ILE A 327 90.62 95.16 -107.01
CA ILE A 327 91.67 95.60 -106.07
C ILE A 327 93.03 95.73 -106.78
N ASP A 328 93.32 94.90 -107.78
CA ASP A 328 94.58 95.00 -108.55
C ASP A 328 94.65 96.23 -109.47
N ALA A 329 93.50 96.85 -109.79
CA ALA A 329 93.43 98.02 -110.67
C ALA A 329 93.60 99.38 -109.96
N ALA A 330 93.59 99.43 -108.62
CA ALA A 330 93.53 100.67 -107.84
C ALA A 330 94.82 101.06 -107.07
N ALA A 331 95.93 100.33 -107.22
CA ALA A 331 97.20 100.63 -106.55
C ALA A 331 98.38 100.81 -107.53
N SER A 332 98.78 102.07 -107.79
CA SER A 332 99.94 102.45 -108.63
C SER A 332 101.07 103.10 -107.79
N LEU A 333 102.34 102.68 -107.93
CA LEU A 333 103.56 103.49 -107.67
C LEU A 333 104.82 102.91 -108.37
N VAL A 334 105.78 103.80 -108.69
CA VAL A 334 106.76 103.80 -109.81
C VAL A 334 108.24 103.76 -109.35
N VAL A 335 109.19 103.14 -110.09
CA VAL A 335 110.57 103.66 -110.37
C VAL A 335 111.20 103.02 -111.65
N PRO A 336 111.56 103.79 -112.71
CA PRO A 336 112.44 103.32 -113.81
C PRO A 336 113.93 103.58 -113.52
N GLN A 337 114.82 102.68 -113.96
CA GLN A 337 116.27 102.84 -113.80
C GLN A 337 116.90 103.43 -115.07
N PHE A 338 117.49 104.62 -114.93
CA PHE A 338 118.28 105.26 -115.98
C PHE A 338 119.75 104.91 -115.80
N PHE A 339 120.41 104.48 -116.86
CA PHE A 339 121.85 104.22 -116.88
C PHE A 339 122.50 104.91 -118.07
N ILE A 340 123.77 105.26 -117.93
CA ILE A 340 124.57 105.85 -119.01
C ILE A 340 125.26 104.70 -119.74
N ASP A 341 125.05 104.63 -121.05
CA ASP A 341 125.83 103.76 -121.91
C ASP A 341 127.24 104.34 -122.07
N LEU A 342 128.23 103.66 -121.46
CA LEU A 342 129.63 104.11 -121.39
C LEU A 342 130.34 104.06 -122.76
N GLU A 343 129.73 103.48 -123.79
CA GLU A 343 130.31 103.40 -125.14
C GLU A 343 129.88 104.57 -126.03
N THR A 344 128.67 105.12 -125.80
CA THR A 344 128.06 106.15 -126.66
C THR A 344 127.81 107.49 -125.95
N GLY A 345 127.87 107.54 -124.63
CA GLY A 345 127.52 108.73 -123.85
C GLY A 345 126.03 109.06 -123.82
N ALA A 346 125.17 108.17 -124.34
CA ALA A 346 123.72 108.33 -124.34
C ALA A 346 123.09 107.88 -123.00
N LEU A 347 122.06 108.61 -122.54
CA LEU A 347 121.23 108.20 -121.40
C LEU A 347 120.18 107.17 -121.86
N MET A 348 120.21 105.97 -121.27
CA MET A 348 119.37 104.84 -121.63
C MET A 348 118.42 104.45 -120.47
N SER A 349 117.24 103.93 -120.80
CA SER A 349 116.24 103.40 -119.86
C SER A 349 115.99 101.92 -120.16
N ASP A 350 115.83 101.11 -119.11
CA ASP A 350 115.50 99.68 -119.19
C ASP A 350 114.06 99.41 -119.65
N LYS A 351 113.22 100.44 -119.75
CA LYS A 351 111.88 100.37 -120.34
C LYS A 351 111.63 101.42 -121.41
N LYS A 352 110.99 100.95 -122.48
CA LYS A 352 110.69 101.65 -123.74
C LYS A 352 109.69 102.81 -123.48
N ALA A 353 110.14 104.04 -123.65
CA ALA A 353 109.33 105.24 -123.45
C ALA A 353 108.23 105.35 -124.51
N GLN A 354 106.97 105.37 -124.07
CA GLN A 354 105.84 105.75 -124.90
C GLN A 354 105.78 107.28 -124.96
N GLY A 355 106.08 107.86 -126.13
CA GLY A 355 105.54 109.17 -126.51
C GLY A 355 106.39 110.43 -126.30
N MET A 356 107.67 110.36 -125.88
CA MET A 356 108.54 111.54 -125.75
C MET A 356 109.95 111.30 -126.32
N ARG A 357 110.43 112.20 -127.19
CA ARG A 357 111.78 112.15 -127.78
C ARG A 357 112.58 113.37 -127.31
N PHE A 358 113.75 113.14 -126.71
CA PHE A 358 114.68 114.19 -126.26
C PHE A 358 116.02 114.10 -127.01
N TRP A 359 116.62 115.24 -127.36
CA TRP A 359 117.96 115.31 -127.95
C TRP A 359 118.75 116.54 -127.48
N LEU A 360 120.06 116.51 -127.72
CA LEU A 360 121.05 117.52 -127.30
C LEU A 360 121.81 118.01 -128.54
N GLU A 361 121.83 119.33 -128.76
CA GLU A 361 122.50 119.99 -129.90
C GLU A 361 123.16 121.28 -129.39
N ASP A 362 124.46 121.47 -129.67
CA ASP A 362 125.26 122.65 -129.27
C ASP A 362 125.12 123.10 -127.79
N GLY A 363 125.00 122.14 -126.87
CA GLY A 363 124.92 122.40 -125.43
C GLY A 363 123.54 122.81 -124.90
N ALA A 364 122.49 122.76 -125.73
CA ALA A 364 121.10 122.95 -125.32
C ALA A 364 120.27 121.65 -125.51
N PHE A 365 119.27 121.44 -124.65
CA PHE A 365 118.45 120.22 -124.58
C PHE A 365 117.00 120.48 -125.00
N TYR A 366 116.44 119.64 -125.88
CA TYR A 366 115.10 119.81 -126.50
C TYR A 366 114.19 118.58 -126.27
N GLY A 367 112.85 118.75 -126.29
CA GLY A 367 111.86 117.64 -126.27
C GLY A 367 110.41 118.00 -126.68
N GLU A 368 109.69 117.05 -127.31
CA GLU A 368 108.31 117.16 -127.84
C GLU A 368 107.42 115.94 -127.42
N VAL A 369 106.08 116.12 -127.37
CA VAL A 369 105.07 115.15 -126.81
C VAL A 369 104.05 114.70 -127.88
N GLY A 370 103.77 113.39 -127.99
CA GLY A 370 102.76 112.83 -128.90
C GLY A 370 101.58 112.12 -128.20
N SER A 371 100.36 112.33 -128.71
CA SER A 371 99.05 111.89 -128.19
C SER A 371 98.50 110.61 -128.83
N GLU A 372 97.84 109.72 -128.07
CA GLU A 372 96.73 108.86 -128.55
C GLU A 372 95.88 108.27 -127.39
N GLU A 373 94.55 108.25 -127.60
CA GLU A 373 93.46 107.76 -126.73
C GLU A 373 93.31 106.23 -126.76
N MET A 374 92.68 105.64 -125.73
CA MET A 374 92.05 104.31 -125.85
C MET A 374 90.79 104.15 -124.98
N GLU A 375 89.73 103.65 -125.63
CA GLU A 375 88.35 103.42 -125.18
C GLU A 375 88.13 102.24 -124.22
N VAL A 376 86.92 102.24 -123.62
CA VAL A 376 86.31 101.37 -122.61
C VAL A 376 85.62 100.14 -123.22
N THR A 377 85.56 99.00 -122.53
CA THR A 377 84.42 98.05 -122.62
C THR A 377 84.16 97.32 -121.29
N ALA A 378 82.89 96.87 -121.13
CA ALA A 378 82.19 96.43 -119.93
C ALA A 378 82.62 95.08 -119.32
#